data_AF-A0A6D2KD77-F1
#
_entry.id   AF-A0A6D2KD77-F1
#
_cell.length_a   1.000
_cell.length_b   1.000
_cell.length_c   1.000
_cell.angle_alpha   90.00
_cell.angle_beta   90.00
_cell.angle_gamma   90.00
#
_symmetry.space_group_name_H-M   'P 1'
#
loop_
_entity.id
_entity.type
_entity.pdbx_description
1 polymer ?
#
loop_
_entity_poly.entity_id
_entity_poly.type
_entity_poly.pdbx_seq_one_letter_code
_entity_poly.pdbx_strand_id
1 'polypeptide(L)'
;MIQTNGRSWRIQDPDSPFPWHNNPDEYMDWEKKCEFNFNLHNISNINRVKLAVSEFNDYALRWWEQVVTAREIGGALEVSTWEEMKRIMRQRFIPSYSERATF
;
A
#
# COMPACT_ATOMS: atom_id res chain seq x y z
N MET A 1 -13.56 23.37 -22.99
CA MET A 1 -13.61 22.55 -21.77
C MET A 1 -12.18 22.15 -21.46
N ILE A 2 -11.63 22.60 -20.33
CA ILE A 2 -10.20 22.45 -20.02
C ILE A 2 -9.94 20.98 -19.69
N GLN A 3 -9.17 20.31 -20.55
CA GLN A 3 -8.58 19.00 -20.28
C GLN A 3 -7.47 19.19 -19.24
N THR A 4 -7.77 18.83 -18.00
CA THR A 4 -6.75 18.76 -16.95
C THR A 4 -5.95 17.47 -17.11
N ASN A 5 -4.74 17.64 -17.64
CA ASN A 5 -3.61 16.71 -17.58
C ASN A 5 -3.38 16.14 -16.17
N GLY A 6 -2.91 14.88 -16.08
CA GLY A 6 -2.17 14.42 -14.89
C GLY A 6 -2.31 12.96 -14.44
N ARG A 7 -3.06 12.09 -15.11
CA ARG A 7 -3.17 10.66 -14.73
C ARG A 7 -2.02 9.80 -15.28
N SER A 8 -0.78 10.12 -14.90
CA SER A 8 0.40 9.32 -15.25
C SER A 8 0.93 8.54 -14.04
N TRP A 9 0.07 7.70 -13.45
CA TRP A 9 0.46 6.66 -12.48
C TRP A 9 -0.24 5.31 -12.74
N ARG A 10 -0.78 5.06 -13.95
CA ARG A 10 -1.26 3.71 -14.28
C ARG A 10 -0.10 2.78 -14.61
N ILE A 11 0.49 2.18 -13.58
CA ILE A 11 1.16 0.89 -13.73
C ILE A 11 0.08 -0.18 -13.58
N GLN A 12 -0.77 -0.32 -14.59
CA GLN A 12 -1.66 -1.47 -14.62
C GLN A 12 -1.84 -1.85 -16.08
N ASP A 13 -1.29 -3.01 -16.45
CA ASP A 13 -1.74 -3.73 -17.61
C ASP A 13 -3.27 -3.91 -17.50
N PRO A 14 -4.04 -3.54 -18.52
CA PRO A 14 -5.51 -3.51 -18.46
C PRO A 14 -6.16 -4.90 -18.38
N ASP A 15 -5.39 -6.00 -18.50
CA ASP A 15 -5.89 -7.37 -18.57
C ASP A 15 -5.73 -8.20 -17.28
N SER A 16 -5.08 -7.69 -16.22
CA SER A 16 -4.97 -8.43 -14.96
C SER A 16 -5.96 -7.90 -13.92
N PRO A 17 -7.00 -8.68 -13.54
CA PRO A 17 -7.97 -8.24 -12.55
C PRO A 17 -7.37 -8.06 -11.15
N PHE A 18 -6.20 -8.65 -10.85
CA PHE A 18 -5.53 -8.55 -9.54
C PHE A 18 -4.01 -8.85 -9.60
N PRO A 19 -3.10 -7.85 -9.60
CA PRO A 19 -1.64 -8.12 -9.63
C PRO A 19 -1.03 -8.58 -8.29
N TRP A 20 -1.77 -8.55 -7.18
CA TRP A 20 -1.19 -8.85 -5.85
C TRP A 20 -1.79 -10.08 -5.18
N HIS A 21 -2.48 -10.95 -5.93
CA HIS A 21 -3.33 -11.97 -5.31
C HIS A 21 -2.55 -13.04 -4.56
N ASN A 22 -1.25 -13.23 -4.83
CA ASN A 22 -0.38 -14.15 -4.07
C ASN A 22 1.13 -14.07 -4.41
N ASN A 23 1.57 -13.05 -5.16
CA ASN A 23 2.95 -12.96 -5.60
C ASN A 23 3.74 -11.97 -4.72
N PRO A 24 4.57 -12.46 -3.78
CA PRO A 24 5.38 -11.57 -2.93
C PRO A 24 6.34 -10.71 -3.75
N ASP A 25 6.82 -11.21 -4.89
CA ASP A 25 7.69 -10.47 -5.82
C ASP A 25 7.02 -9.23 -6.42
N GLU A 26 5.74 -9.34 -6.78
CA GLU A 26 4.98 -8.22 -7.31
C GLU A 26 4.87 -7.13 -6.21
N TYR A 27 4.43 -7.49 -5.00
CA TYR A 27 4.36 -6.53 -3.89
C TYR A 27 5.71 -5.82 -3.63
N MET A 28 6.81 -6.58 -3.70
CA MET A 28 8.16 -6.06 -3.49
C MET A 28 8.59 -5.06 -4.59
N ASP A 29 8.19 -5.27 -5.84
CA ASP A 29 8.47 -4.32 -6.93
C ASP A 29 7.70 -3.01 -6.74
N TRP A 30 6.41 -3.11 -6.41
CA TRP A 30 5.57 -1.95 -6.09
C TRP A 30 6.10 -1.16 -4.88
N GLU A 31 6.46 -1.85 -3.80
CA GLU A 31 6.99 -1.22 -2.59
C GLU A 31 8.28 -0.45 -2.91
N LYS A 32 9.22 -1.04 -3.65
CA LYS A 32 10.46 -0.39 -4.09
C LYS A 32 10.19 0.83 -4.96
N LYS A 33 9.25 0.73 -5.89
CA LYS A 33 8.90 1.84 -6.78
C LYS A 33 8.24 3.00 -6.03
N CYS A 34 7.33 2.70 -5.10
CA CYS A 34 6.75 3.70 -4.21
C CYS A 34 7.84 4.38 -3.37
N GLU A 35 8.74 3.59 -2.76
CA GLU A 35 9.82 4.12 -1.94
C GLU A 35 10.77 5.03 -2.73
N PHE A 36 11.16 4.63 -3.93
CA PHE A 36 11.95 5.46 -4.84
C PHE A 36 11.26 6.79 -5.16
N ASN A 37 9.99 6.76 -5.58
CA ASN A 37 9.23 7.97 -5.91
C ASN A 37 9.03 8.87 -4.69
N PHE A 38 8.70 8.29 -3.53
CA PHE A 38 8.48 9.07 -2.32
C PHE A 38 9.75 9.74 -1.80
N ASN A 39 10.89 9.07 -1.94
CA ASN A 39 12.19 9.63 -1.60
C ASN A 39 12.62 10.71 -2.60
N LEU A 40 12.39 10.49 -3.89
CA LEU A 40 12.67 11.47 -4.95
C LEU A 40 11.91 12.79 -4.72
N HIS A 41 10.64 12.71 -4.34
CA HIS A 41 9.78 13.87 -4.14
C HIS A 41 9.74 14.37 -2.69
N ASN A 42 10.56 13.80 -1.80
CA ASN A 42 10.60 14.09 -0.36
C ASN A 42 9.20 14.14 0.29
N ILE A 43 8.33 13.19 -0.09
CA ILE A 43 6.94 13.14 0.36
C ILE A 43 6.90 12.83 1.85
N SER A 44 6.07 13.57 2.61
CA SER A 44 5.88 13.32 4.05
C SER A 44 5.19 11.98 4.30
N ASN A 45 5.50 11.34 5.43
CA ASN A 45 5.00 10.01 5.80
C ASN A 45 3.48 9.83 5.65
N ILE A 46 2.69 10.80 6.13
CA ILE A 46 1.23 10.74 6.04
C ILE A 46 0.73 10.83 4.59
N ASN A 47 1.42 11.58 3.73
CA ASN A 47 1.09 11.69 2.31
C ASN A 47 1.51 10.44 1.54
N ARG A 48 2.60 9.79 1.93
CA ARG A 48 3.01 8.49 1.36
C ARG A 48 1.92 7.44 1.57
N VAL A 49 1.35 7.37 2.78
CA VAL A 49 0.25 6.47 3.11
C VAL A 49 -0.97 6.77 2.24
N LYS A 50 -1.41 8.04 2.19
CA LYS A 50 -2.57 8.44 1.38
C LYS A 50 -2.39 8.13 -0.12
N LEU A 51 -1.21 8.40 -0.66
CA LEU A 51 -0.88 8.10 -2.06
C LEU A 51 -0.88 6.60 -2.32
N ALA A 52 -0.28 5.80 -1.43
CA ALA A 52 -0.27 4.36 -1.59
C ALA A 52 -1.68 3.75 -1.52
N VAL A 53 -2.54 4.22 -0.60
CA VAL A 53 -3.94 3.80 -0.54
C VAL A 53 -4.69 4.16 -1.83
N SER A 54 -4.38 5.29 -2.46
CA SER A 54 -5.00 5.68 -3.73
C SER A 54 -4.59 4.81 -4.93
N GLU A 55 -3.45 4.11 -4.82
CA GLU A 55 -2.97 3.15 -5.83
C GLU A 55 -3.54 1.73 -5.59
N PHE A 56 -4.33 1.53 -4.54
CA PHE A 56 -4.97 0.25 -4.29
C PHE A 56 -6.11 -0.02 -5.25
N ASN A 57 -6.17 -1.27 -5.69
CA ASN A 57 -7.35 -1.82 -6.36
C ASN A 57 -8.49 -2.04 -5.37
N ASP A 58 -9.73 -2.17 -5.86
CA ASP A 58 -10.95 -2.37 -5.07
C ASP A 58 -10.81 -3.40 -3.94
N TYR A 59 -10.15 -4.52 -4.19
CA TYR A 59 -9.95 -5.56 -3.16
C TYR A 59 -8.99 -5.14 -2.05
N ALA A 60 -7.84 -4.57 -2.41
CA ALA A 60 -6.84 -4.11 -1.44
C ALA A 60 -7.38 -2.90 -0.65
N LEU A 61 -8.16 -2.04 -1.30
CA LEU A 61 -8.84 -0.91 -0.66
C LEU A 61 -9.87 -1.40 0.38
N ARG A 62 -10.76 -2.34 0.02
CA ARG A 62 -11.72 -2.93 0.98
C ARG A 62 -11.03 -3.59 2.16
N TRP A 63 -9.92 -4.31 1.92
CA TRP A 63 -9.14 -4.89 3.01
C TRP A 63 -8.50 -3.80 3.89
N TRP A 64 -7.97 -2.73 3.30
CA TRP A 64 -7.41 -1.61 4.04
C TRP A 64 -8.45 -0.91 4.91
N GLU A 65 -9.66 -0.70 4.41
CA GLU A 65 -10.78 -0.16 5.18
C GLU A 65 -11.12 -1.04 6.40
N GLN A 66 -11.06 -2.37 6.26
CA GLN A 66 -11.22 -3.29 7.38
C GLN A 66 -10.11 -3.13 8.42
N VAL A 67 -8.86 -2.95 8.00
CA VAL A 67 -7.73 -2.70 8.91
C VAL A 67 -7.91 -1.39 9.67
N VAL A 68 -8.27 -0.31 8.97
CA VAL A 68 -8.52 1.00 9.58
C VAL A 68 -9.66 0.90 10.60
N THR A 69 -10.78 0.29 10.20
CA THR A 69 -11.94 0.08 11.08
C THR A 69 -11.57 -0.75 12.31
N ALA A 70 -10.80 -1.83 12.15
CA ALA A 70 -10.36 -2.67 13.27
C ALA A 70 -9.43 -1.91 14.23
N ARG A 71 -8.56 -1.02 13.71
CA ARG A 71 -7.72 -0.15 14.53
C ARG A 71 -8.52 0.87 15.30
N GLU A 72 -9.51 1.51 14.66
CA GLU A 72 -10.40 2.48 15.31
C GLU A 72 -11.19 1.84 16.46
N ILE A 73 -11.74 0.64 16.23
CA ILE A 73 -12.46 -0.13 17.27
C ILE A 73 -11.50 -0.54 18.40
N GLY A 74 -10.26 -0.89 18.07
CA GLY A 74 -9.22 -1.24 19.05
C GLY A 74 -8.59 -0.04 19.77
N GLY A 75 -8.97 1.19 19.42
CA GLY A 75 -8.36 2.42 19.98
C GLY A 75 -6.92 2.66 19.55
N ALA A 76 -6.46 1.99 18.49
CA ALA A 76 -5.11 2.16 17.95
C ALA A 76 -5.03 3.42 17.07
N LEU A 77 -3.85 4.04 17.02
CA LEU A 77 -3.61 5.21 16.18
C LEU A 77 -3.72 4.87 14.68
N GLU A 78 -4.16 5.87 13.91
CA GLU A 78 -4.19 5.81 12.46
C GLU A 78 -2.80 5.51 11.89
N VAL A 79 -2.75 4.82 10.76
CA VAL A 79 -1.48 4.51 10.09
C VAL A 79 -0.93 5.77 9.45
N SER A 80 -0.12 6.52 10.20
CA SER A 80 0.45 7.80 9.77
C SER A 80 1.82 7.68 9.09
N THR A 81 2.46 6.52 9.17
CA THR A 81 3.83 6.30 8.66
C THR A 81 3.87 5.26 7.56
N TRP A 82 4.73 5.51 6.56
CA TRP A 82 4.96 4.58 5.46
C TRP A 82 5.50 3.24 5.96
N GLU A 83 6.36 3.26 6.97
CA GLU A 83 6.93 2.05 7.57
C GLU A 83 5.86 1.16 8.23
N GLU A 84 4.92 1.75 8.96
CA GLU A 84 3.82 1.00 9.57
C GLU A 84 2.90 0.41 8.50
N MET A 85 2.60 1.18 7.44
CA MET A 85 1.83 0.67 6.31
C MET A 85 2.50 -0.52 5.63
N LYS A 86 3.82 -0.45 5.38
CA LYS A 86 4.61 -1.57 4.84
C LYS A 86 4.53 -2.79 5.75
N ARG A 87 4.59 -2.62 7.07
CA ARG A 87 4.50 -3.73 8.03
C ARG A 87 3.17 -4.46 7.92
N ILE A 88 2.05 -3.73 7.93
CA ILE A 88 0.70 -4.31 7.82
C ILE A 88 0.54 -5.01 6.46
N MET A 89 1.00 -4.39 5.39
CA MET A 89 0.96 -4.96 4.05
C MET A 89 1.76 -6.25 3.92
N ARG A 90 3.01 -6.25 4.40
CA ARG A 90 3.87 -7.44 4.42
C ARG A 90 3.24 -8.57 5.23
N GLN A 91 2.60 -8.29 6.37
CA GLN A 91 1.92 -9.33 7.15
C GLN A 91 0.76 -9.99 6.38
N ARG A 92 0.06 -9.24 5.52
CA ARG A 92 -1.07 -9.75 4.74
C ARG A 92 -0.65 -10.49 3.48
N PHE A 93 0.31 -9.92 2.74
CA PHE A 93 0.68 -10.36 1.40
C PHE A 93 1.97 -11.19 1.35
N ILE A 94 2.78 -11.17 2.43
CA ILE A 94 4.01 -11.97 2.57
C ILE A 94 3.91 -12.81 3.85
N PRO A 95 3.20 -13.96 3.83
CA PRO A 95 3.01 -14.80 5.01
C PRO A 95 4.33 -15.31 5.63
N SER A 96 5.43 -15.39 4.86
CA SER A 96 6.71 -15.94 5.34
C SER A 96 7.50 -15.08 6.33
N TYR A 97 7.09 -13.85 6.67
CA TYR A 97 7.83 -13.06 7.66
C TYR A 97 7.41 -13.33 9.12
N SER A 98 6.32 -14.07 9.35
CA SER A 98 5.73 -14.24 10.69
C SER A 98 6.24 -15.46 11.49
N GLU A 99 7.38 -16.07 11.13
CA GLU A 99 8.00 -17.15 11.94
C GLU A 99 9.28 -16.71 12.69
N ARG A 100 9.65 -15.42 12.70
CA ARG A 100 10.87 -14.96 13.39
C ARG A 100 10.69 -13.79 14.36
N ALA A 101 9.57 -13.73 15.06
CA ALA A 101 9.41 -12.89 16.24
C ALA A 101 8.70 -13.63 17.37
N THR A 102 9.13 -14.85 17.62
CA THR A 102 9.02 -15.51 18.92
C THR A 102 10.43 -15.88 19.32
N PHE A 103 11.02 -15.10 20.22
CA PHE A 103 11.70 -15.47 21.47
C PHE A 103 12.47 -14.27 22.00
#